data_AF-A0A1G4MC85-F1
#
_entry.id   AF-A0A1G4MC85-F1
#
_cell.length_a   1.000
_cell.length_b   1.000
_cell.length_c   1.000
_cell.angle_alpha   90.00
_cell.angle_beta   90.00
_cell.angle_gamma   90.00
#
_symmetry.space_group_name_H-M   'P 1'
#
loop_
_entity.id
_entity.type
_entity.pdbx_description
1 polymer ?
#
loop_
_entity_poly.entity_id
_entity_poly.type
_entity_poly.pdbx_seq_one_letter_code
_entity_poly.pdbx_strand_id
1 'polypeptide(L)'
;MAPPTPIFGKEELSPLLEKIHGPCQLYSLIQNECTYDGQGYICVPFKRLFEECSVGDRTIRVEVTDAHTNKNILNDEIVERFWNSTLSGRI
;
A
#
# COMPACT_ATOMS: atom_id res chain seq x y z
N MET A 1 -8.42 14.47 -12.68
CA MET A 1 -7.22 13.60 -12.65
C MET A 1 -6.37 14.07 -11.47
N ALA A 2 -5.98 13.17 -10.57
CA ALA A 2 -5.03 13.52 -9.50
C ALA A 2 -3.64 13.73 -10.11
N PRO A 3 -2.82 14.67 -9.58
CA PRO A 3 -1.47 14.86 -10.06
C PRO A 3 -0.63 13.59 -9.86
N PRO A 4 0.37 13.34 -10.73
CA PRO A 4 1.27 12.21 -10.57
C PRO A 4 1.94 12.27 -9.20
N THR A 5 1.92 11.15 -8.47
CA THR A 5 2.61 11.03 -7.19
C THR A 5 4.11 10.97 -7.45
N PRO A 6 4.93 11.88 -6.89
CA PRO A 6 6.37 11.84 -7.08
C PRO A 6 6.95 10.54 -6.51
N ILE A 7 7.83 9.89 -7.27
CA ILE A 7 8.54 8.67 -6.88
C ILE A 7 9.96 9.08 -6.49
N PHE A 8 10.35 8.81 -5.25
CA PHE A 8 11.68 9.15 -4.74
C PHE A 8 12.59 7.92 -4.74
N GLY A 9 13.85 8.11 -5.14
CA GLY A 9 14.91 7.13 -4.98
C GLY A 9 15.30 6.93 -3.51
N LYS A 10 16.01 5.84 -3.19
CA LYS A 10 16.44 5.56 -1.80
C LYS A 10 17.34 6.69 -1.26
N GLU A 11 18.25 7.16 -2.10
CA GLU A 11 19.19 8.24 -1.86
C GLU A 11 18.51 9.59 -1.60
N GLU A 12 17.36 9.84 -2.23
CA GLU A 12 16.56 11.05 -2.03
C GLU A 12 15.74 10.98 -0.73
N LEU A 13 15.41 9.77 -0.28
CA LEU A 13 14.66 9.50 0.94
C LEU A 13 15.51 9.65 2.20
N SER A 14 16.78 9.25 2.19
CA SER A 14 17.67 9.29 3.35
C SER A 14 17.65 10.63 4.12
N PRO A 15 17.86 11.80 3.48
CA PRO A 15 17.85 13.08 4.19
C PRO A 15 16.45 13.52 4.66
N LEU A 16 15.37 12.91 4.17
CA LEU A 16 14.01 13.14 4.66
C LEU A 16 13.72 12.27 5.88
N LEU A 17 14.16 11.00 5.84
CA LEU A 17 14.03 10.06 6.95
C LEU A 17 14.82 10.53 8.18
N GLU A 18 16.02 11.08 7.98
CA GLU A 18 16.84 11.67 9.05
C GLU A 18 16.15 12.84 9.77
N LYS A 19 15.19 13.51 9.10
CA LYS A 19 14.43 14.64 9.64
C LYS A 19 13.13 14.25 10.33
N ILE A 20 12.82 12.95 10.36
CA ILE A 20 11.66 12.43 11.09
C ILE A 20 11.94 12.53 12.58
N HIS A 21 11.29 13.50 13.23
CA HIS A 21 11.38 13.70 14.67
C HIS A 21 9.97 13.70 15.27
N GLY A 22 9.53 12.55 15.77
CA GLY A 22 8.26 12.44 16.49
C GLY A 22 7.66 11.04 16.45
N PRO A 23 6.66 10.75 17.28
CA PRO A 23 5.90 9.51 17.18
C PRO A 23 5.13 9.51 15.86
N CYS A 24 5.50 8.62 14.95
CA CYS A 24 4.74 8.40 13.72
C CYS A 24 3.47 7.61 14.04
N GLN A 25 2.41 7.85 13.27
CA GLN A 25 1.15 7.12 13.38
C GLN A 25 1.01 6.16 12.22
N LEU A 26 0.42 5.00 12.49
CA LEU A 26 0.11 4.05 11.44
C LEU A 26 -1.11 4.53 10.64
N TYR A 27 -0.91 4.77 9.35
CA TYR A 27 -1.95 5.16 8.42
C TYR A 27 -2.18 4.05 7.39
N SER A 28 -3.44 3.79 7.05
CA SER A 28 -3.77 2.81 6.01
C SER A 28 -4.62 3.41 4.91
N LEU A 29 -4.29 3.08 3.67
CA LEU A 29 -5.03 3.49 2.48
C LEU A 29 -5.50 2.24 1.73
N ILE A 30 -6.78 2.19 1.35
CA ILE A 30 -7.29 1.19 0.41
C ILE A 30 -7.29 1.83 -0.98
N GLN A 31 -6.64 1.18 -1.93
CA GLN A 31 -6.64 1.57 -3.34
C GLN A 31 -7.16 0.40 -4.19
N ASN A 32 -7.52 0.66 -5.44
CA ASN A 32 -7.90 -0.38 -6.39
C ASN A 32 -6.85 -0.47 -7.49
N GLU A 33 -6.33 -1.67 -7.72
CA GLU A 33 -5.51 -1.97 -8.89
C GLU A 33 -6.45 -2.46 -9.99
N CYS A 34 -6.55 -1.69 -11.07
CA CYS A 34 -7.46 -1.99 -12.18
C CYS A 34 -6.68 -2.44 -13.40
N THR A 35 -7.08 -3.56 -13.99
CA THR A 35 -6.54 -4.09 -15.24
C THR A 35 -7.68 -4.28 -16.24
N TYR A 36 -7.42 -3.97 -17.51
CA TYR A 36 -8.36 -4.24 -18.60
C TYR A 36 -8.11 -5.63 -19.18
N ASP A 37 -9.14 -6.48 -19.23
CA ASP A 37 -9.02 -7.89 -19.66
C ASP A 37 -9.48 -8.14 -21.10
N GLY A 38 -9.85 -7.09 -21.84
CA GLY A 38 -10.42 -7.19 -23.19
C GLY A 38 -11.94 -7.08 -23.24
N GLN A 39 -12.65 -7.33 -22.13
CA GLN A 39 -14.11 -7.25 -22.02
C GLN A 39 -14.55 -6.16 -21.03
N GLY A 40 -13.71 -5.84 -20.04
CA GLY A 40 -13.98 -4.78 -19.07
C GLY A 40 -12.77 -4.47 -18.18
N TYR A 41 -13.01 -3.61 -17.19
CA TYR A 41 -12.04 -3.32 -16.14
C TYR A 41 -12.30 -4.22 -14.94
N ILE A 42 -11.29 -4.98 -14.53
CA ILE A 42 -11.28 -5.73 -13.27
C ILE A 42 -10.46 -4.92 -12.28
N CYS A 43 -11.10 -4.45 -11.21
CA CYS A 43 -10.46 -3.70 -10.14
C CYS A 43 -10.41 -4.53 -8.86
N VAL A 44 -9.21 -4.80 -8.36
CA VAL A 44 -9.01 -5.53 -7.11
C VAL A 44 -8.56 -4.55 -6.02
N PRO A 45 -9.28 -4.48 -4.88
CA PRO A 45 -8.86 -3.62 -3.78
C PRO A 45 -7.61 -4.18 -3.12
N PHE A 46 -6.66 -3.31 -2.81
CA PHE A 46 -5.47 -3.63 -2.03
C PHE A 46 -5.21 -2.55 -0.97
N LYS A 47 -4.64 -2.97 0.16
CA LYS A 47 -4.34 -2.09 1.30
C LYS A 47 -2.86 -1.74 1.29
N ARG A 48 -2.55 -0.45 1.42
CA ARG A 48 -1.20 0.07 1.66
C ARG A 48 -1.10 0.62 3.07
N LEU A 49 0.05 0.41 3.70
CA LEU A 49 0.32 0.80 5.07
C LEU A 49 1.46 1.81 5.09
N PHE A 50 1.30 2.88 5.85
CA PHE A 50 2.26 3.97 5.93
C PHE A 50 2.55 4.33 7.38
N GLU A 51 3.78 4.73 7.65
CA GLU A 51 4.12 5.55 8.79
C GLU A 51 3.91 7.01 8.41
N GLU A 52 2.96 7.65 9.07
CA GLU A 52 2.67 9.06 8.93
C GLU A 52 3.43 9.83 10.01
N CYS A 53 4.42 10.61 9.58
CA CYS A 53 5.32 11.35 10.46
C CYS A 53 5.21 12.86 10.18
N SER A 54 5.39 13.67 11.21
CA SER A 54 5.48 15.13 11.08
C SER A 54 6.94 15.57 10.94
N VAL A 55 7.24 16.38 9.92
CA VAL A 55 8.56 16.96 9.66
C VAL A 55 8.39 18.47 9.46
N GLY A 56 8.61 19.25 10.52
CA GLY A 56 8.24 20.66 10.56
C GLY A 56 6.72 20.83 10.39
N ASP A 57 6.31 21.70 9.47
CA ASP A 57 4.88 21.94 9.15
C ASP A 57 4.29 20.96 8.12
N ARG A 58 5.05 19.92 7.74
CA ARG A 58 4.65 18.97 6.70
C ARG A 58 4.43 17.59 7.27
N THR A 59 3.39 16.93 6.79
CA THR A 59 3.17 15.50 7.02
C THR A 59 3.79 14.71 5.88
N ILE A 60 4.60 13.71 6.22
CA ILE A 60 5.12 12.76 5.26
C ILE A 60 4.56 11.37 5.54
N ARG A 61 4.36 10.58 4.48
CA ARG A 61 3.90 9.20 4.57
C ARG A 61 4.94 8.31 3.93
N VAL A 62 5.55 7.45 4.73
CA VAL A 62 6.54 6.48 4.27
C VAL A 62 5.87 5.11 4.26
N GLU A 63 5.89 4.43 3.13
CA GLU A 63 5.28 3.12 3.01
C GLU A 63 6.07 2.09 3.84
N VAL A 64 5.39 1.42 4.77
CA VAL A 64 5.96 0.36 5.63
C VAL A 64 5.70 -0.99 4.99
N THR A 65 6.33 -1.20 3.83
CA THR A 65 6.37 -2.48 3.15
C THR A 65 7.81 -2.82 2.82
N ASP A 66 8.23 -4.04 3.15
CA ASP A 66 9.49 -4.63 2.75
C ASP A 66 9.25 -5.89 1.91
N ALA A 67 10.32 -6.48 1.36
CA ALA A 67 10.23 -7.65 0.49
C ALA A 67 9.56 -8.89 1.15
N HIS A 68 9.40 -8.89 2.48
CA HIS A 68 8.88 -9.97 3.30
C HIS A 68 7.50 -9.66 3.89
N THR A 69 6.99 -8.43 3.82
CA THR A 69 5.70 -8.03 4.41
C THR A 69 4.55 -8.93 3.96
N ASN A 70 4.67 -9.55 2.78
CA ASN A 70 3.68 -10.45 2.19
C ASN A 70 4.16 -11.89 2.01
N LYS A 71 5.36 -12.28 2.49
CA LYS A 71 5.94 -13.61 2.20
C LYS A 71 5.17 -14.76 2.83
N ASN A 72 4.45 -14.52 3.93
CA ASN A 72 3.65 -15.53 4.61
C ASN A 72 2.17 -15.52 4.21
N ILE A 73 1.78 -14.71 3.21
CA ILE A 73 0.37 -14.59 2.79
C ILE A 73 -0.21 -15.91 2.30
N LEU A 74 0.62 -16.80 1.73
CA LEU A 74 0.17 -18.13 1.28
C LEU A 74 -0.30 -19.05 2.42
N ASN A 75 0.04 -18.72 3.69
CA ASN A 75 -0.39 -19.46 4.86
C ASN A 75 -1.38 -18.66 5.73
N ASP A 76 -1.86 -17.51 5.24
CA ASP A 76 -2.79 -16.66 5.96
C ASP A 76 -4.24 -17.14 5.71
N GLU A 77 -4.84 -17.75 6.72
CA GLU A 77 -6.22 -18.29 6.67
C GLU A 77 -7.26 -17.24 6.24
N ILE A 78 -7.03 -15.96 6.52
CA ILE A 78 -7.93 -14.87 6.15
C ILE A 78 -7.85 -14.61 4.64
N VAL A 79 -6.65 -14.65 4.07
CA VAL A 79 -6.43 -14.46 2.63
C VAL A 79 -6.97 -15.66 1.85
N GLU A 80 -6.73 -16.88 2.32
CA GLU A 80 -7.31 -18.10 1.75
C GLU A 80 -8.84 -18.05 1.75
N ARG A 81 -9.46 -17.63 2.85
CA ARG A 81 -10.93 -17.49 2.93
C ARG A 81 -11.45 -16.45 1.93
N PHE A 82 -10.75 -15.33 1.76
CA PHE A 82 -11.12 -14.31 0.79
C PHE A 82 -11.10 -14.84 -0.65
N TRP A 83 -10.00 -15.48 -1.07
CA TRP A 83 -9.89 -16.03 -2.42
C TRP A 83 -10.93 -17.12 -2.69
N ASN A 84 -11.17 -18.01 -1.73
CA ASN A 84 -12.19 -19.05 -1.83
C ASN A 84 -13.62 -18.47 -1.94
N SER A 85 -13.93 -17.38 -1.23
CA SER A 85 -15.22 -16.71 -1.34
C SER A 85 -15.44 -16.03 -2.70
N THR A 86 -14.37 -15.56 -3.33
CA THR A 86 -14.42 -14.86 -4.61
C THR A 86 -14.57 -15.84 -5.79
N LEU A 87 -13.99 -17.03 -5.68
CA LEU A 87 -14.11 -18.10 -6.67
C LEU A 87 -15.50 -18.76 -6.67
N SER A 88 -16.20 -18.80 -5.53
CA SER A 88 -17.52 -19.42 -5.42
C SER A 88 -18.67 -18.57 -5.97
N GLY A 89 -18.41 -17.30 -6.35
CA GLY A 89 -19.42 -16.34 -6.83
C GLY A 89 -19.50 -16.16 -8.34
N ARG A 90 -18.72 -16.89 -9.14
CA ARG A 90 -18.87 -16.92 -10.61
C ARG A 90 -19.83 -18.05 -11.01
N ILE A 91 -21.12 -17.72 -11.10
CA ILE A 91 -22.11 -18.43 -11.93
C ILE A 91 -22.46 -17.50 -13.10
#